data_AF-A0A1H3ANP5-F1
#
_entry.id   AF-A0A1H3ANP5-F1
#
_cell.length_a   1.000
_cell.length_b   1.000
_cell.length_c   1.000
_cell.angle_alpha   90.00
_cell.angle_beta   90.00
_cell.angle_gamma   90.00
#
_symmetry.space_group_name_H-M   'P 1'
#
loop_
_entity.id
_entity.type
_entity.pdbx_description
1 polymer ?
#
loop_
_entity_poly.entity_id
_entity_poly.type
_entity_poly.pdbx_seq_one_letter_code
_entity_poly.pdbx_strand_id
1 'polypeptide(L)'
;MSEVDTSGAARIAEFERWANVFTEHKAFSHPSELHGALCGRLAAGARLQDRDWLTLVCEHMGLADTAAEESTSLADFMARAYSDTLATLEAADMSFQPLLPDDDYSLDQRLQALSAWIRGFLEGMALVSGSALGSAPEEIRELIEDLVAISQVSEAEDDSDESEQQLTEITEYVRLGALAVFTEYNAPKPTAPKTLH
;
A
#
# COMPACT_ATOMS: atom_id res chain seq x y z
N MET A 1 16.86 12.86 20.62
CA MET A 1 16.25 11.95 19.63
C MET A 1 15.78 12.82 18.49
N SER A 2 16.31 12.60 17.29
CA SER A 2 15.94 13.37 16.09
C SER A 2 14.54 12.96 15.61
N GLU A 3 13.89 13.81 14.81
CA GLU A 3 12.59 13.47 14.20
C GLU A 3 12.67 12.20 13.32
N VAL A 4 13.83 11.94 12.72
CA VAL A 4 14.13 10.73 11.92
C VAL A 4 14.05 9.44 12.77
N ASP A 5 14.56 9.48 14.00
CA ASP A 5 14.57 8.37 14.96
C ASP A 5 13.13 8.04 15.44
N THR A 6 12.27 9.06 15.50
CA THR A 6 10.86 8.90 15.91
C THR A 6 9.99 8.34 14.77
N SER A 7 10.25 8.78 13.53
CA SER A 7 9.55 8.28 12.33
C SER A 7 9.87 6.80 12.08
N GLY A 8 11.13 6.39 12.23
CA GLY A 8 11.55 4.99 12.14
C GLY A 8 10.78 4.09 13.10
N ALA A 9 10.79 4.43 14.40
CA ALA A 9 10.09 3.66 15.43
C ALA A 9 8.57 3.57 15.23
N ALA A 10 7.95 4.64 14.71
CA ALA A 10 6.52 4.64 14.41
C ALA A 10 6.16 3.67 13.28
N ARG A 11 7.01 3.56 12.25
CA ARG A 11 6.82 2.62 11.13
C ARG A 11 6.91 1.16 11.59
N ILE A 12 7.93 0.85 12.39
CA ILE A 12 8.12 -0.48 12.99
C ILE A 12 6.86 -0.87 13.77
N ALA A 13 6.41 0.03 14.66
CA ALA A 13 5.21 -0.21 15.46
C ALA A 13 3.91 -0.31 14.64
N GLU A 14 3.86 0.25 13.43
CA GLU A 14 2.71 0.10 12.54
C GLU A 14 2.67 -1.30 11.91
N PHE A 15 3.79 -1.78 11.34
CA PHE A 15 3.86 -3.13 10.78
C PHE A 15 3.50 -4.20 11.82
N GLU A 16 4.08 -4.11 13.02
CA GLU A 16 3.79 -5.03 14.12
C GLU A 16 2.31 -5.01 14.52
N ARG A 17 1.67 -3.85 14.52
CA ARG A 17 0.23 -3.77 14.84
C ARG A 17 -0.62 -4.49 13.80
N TRP A 18 -0.33 -4.32 12.51
CA TRP A 18 -1.01 -5.06 11.45
C TRP A 18 -0.74 -6.57 11.54
N ALA A 19 0.51 -6.97 11.73
CA ALA A 19 0.91 -8.36 11.86
C ALA A 19 0.19 -9.05 13.05
N ASN A 20 0.05 -8.36 14.17
CA ASN A 20 -0.68 -8.85 15.34
C ASN A 20 -2.18 -9.04 15.05
N VAL A 21 -2.84 -8.08 14.39
CA VAL A 21 -4.25 -8.22 13.99
C VAL A 21 -4.44 -9.39 13.02
N PHE A 22 -3.54 -9.54 12.05
CA PHE A 22 -3.57 -10.67 11.11
C PHE A 22 -3.40 -12.01 11.83
N THR A 23 -2.49 -12.08 12.80
CA THR A 23 -2.25 -13.28 13.61
C THR A 23 -3.46 -13.62 14.50
N GLU A 24 -4.04 -12.64 15.18
CA GLU A 24 -5.22 -12.80 16.04
C GLU A 24 -6.41 -13.41 15.26
N HIS A 25 -6.59 -12.93 14.03
CA HIS A 25 -7.66 -13.37 13.13
C HIS A 25 -7.31 -14.59 12.28
N LYS A 26 -6.08 -15.12 12.39
CA LYS A 26 -5.58 -16.24 11.58
C LYS A 26 -5.70 -15.99 10.08
N ALA A 27 -5.40 -14.76 9.67
CA ALA A 27 -5.43 -14.36 8.28
C ALA A 27 -4.48 -15.22 7.45
N PHE A 28 -4.87 -15.57 6.21
CA PHE A 28 -4.03 -16.37 5.32
C PHE A 28 -3.05 -15.54 4.48
N SER A 29 -3.35 -14.25 4.29
CA SER A 29 -2.56 -13.32 3.47
C SER A 29 -1.55 -12.53 4.30
N HIS A 30 -0.63 -11.86 3.62
CA HIS A 30 0.36 -11.00 4.26
C HIS A 30 -0.23 -9.60 4.55
N PRO A 31 0.04 -8.97 5.72
CA PRO A 31 -0.48 -7.63 6.03
C PRO A 31 -0.09 -6.57 4.98
N SER A 32 1.14 -6.63 4.47
CA SER A 32 1.60 -5.74 3.40
C SER A 32 0.76 -5.84 2.13
N GLU A 33 0.21 -7.02 1.81
CA GLU A 33 -0.63 -7.21 0.62
C GLU A 33 -1.95 -6.42 0.73
N LEU A 34 -2.62 -6.50 1.89
CA LEU A 34 -3.83 -5.70 2.15
C LEU A 34 -3.56 -4.20 2.17
N HIS A 35 -2.46 -3.77 2.78
CA HIS A 35 -2.07 -2.36 2.72
C HIS A 35 -1.76 -1.91 1.28
N GLY A 36 -1.11 -2.76 0.49
CA GLY A 36 -0.91 -2.56 -0.94
C GLY A 36 -2.24 -2.38 -1.68
N ALA A 37 -3.19 -3.30 -1.48
CA ALA A 37 -4.51 -3.25 -2.11
C ALA A 37 -5.30 -1.97 -1.77
N LEU A 38 -5.23 -1.52 -0.53
CA LEU A 38 -5.78 -0.24 -0.11
C LEU A 38 -5.10 0.92 -0.85
N CYS A 39 -3.76 0.96 -0.82
CA CYS A 39 -2.98 2.01 -1.49
C CYS A 39 -3.26 2.07 -2.99
N GLY A 40 -3.33 0.93 -3.68
CA GLY A 40 -3.62 0.87 -5.11
C GLY A 40 -5.00 1.45 -5.46
N ARG A 41 -6.02 1.15 -4.65
CA ARG A 41 -7.36 1.71 -4.85
C ARG A 41 -7.39 3.21 -4.62
N LEU A 42 -6.76 3.69 -3.54
CA LEU A 42 -6.69 5.11 -3.21
C LEU A 42 -5.87 5.89 -4.26
N ALA A 43 -4.74 5.33 -4.68
CA ALA A 43 -3.88 5.89 -5.72
C ALA A 43 -4.60 6.01 -7.05
N ALA A 44 -5.44 5.04 -7.42
CA ALA A 44 -6.30 5.12 -8.60
C ALA A 44 -7.54 6.03 -8.44
N GLY A 45 -7.70 6.70 -7.30
CA GLY A 45 -8.75 7.70 -7.08
C GLY A 45 -10.03 7.17 -6.43
N ALA A 46 -10.09 5.90 -6.01
CA ALA A 46 -11.24 5.39 -5.29
C ALA A 46 -11.33 5.99 -3.88
N ARG A 47 -12.56 6.11 -3.38
CA ARG A 47 -12.88 6.42 -1.98
C ARG A 47 -13.96 5.44 -1.52
N LEU A 48 -13.54 4.42 -0.79
CA LEU A 48 -14.41 3.33 -0.35
C LEU A 48 -15.28 3.82 0.81
N GLN A 49 -16.50 3.30 0.89
CA GLN A 49 -17.30 3.45 2.11
C GLN A 49 -16.84 2.41 3.14
N ASP A 50 -17.04 2.69 4.44
CA ASP A 50 -16.58 1.83 5.53
C ASP A 50 -16.98 0.36 5.34
N ARG A 51 -18.23 0.12 4.92
CA ARG A 51 -18.72 -1.24 4.67
C ARG A 51 -17.96 -1.95 3.55
N ASP A 52 -17.74 -1.27 2.43
CA ASP A 52 -17.04 -1.84 1.27
C ASP A 52 -15.57 -2.12 1.60
N TRP A 53 -14.95 -1.26 2.42
CA TRP A 53 -13.62 -1.46 2.93
C TRP A 53 -13.55 -2.69 3.86
N LEU A 54 -14.47 -2.83 4.81
CA LEU A 54 -14.49 -3.99 5.71
C LEU A 54 -14.78 -5.31 4.98
N THR A 55 -15.61 -5.29 3.94
CA THR A 55 -15.80 -6.46 3.07
C THR A 55 -14.48 -6.86 2.40
N LEU A 56 -13.74 -5.90 1.83
CA LEU A 56 -12.42 -6.15 1.25
C LEU A 56 -11.44 -6.72 2.27
N VAL A 57 -11.39 -6.14 3.47
CA VAL A 57 -10.55 -6.65 4.59
C VAL A 57 -10.87 -8.12 4.87
N CYS A 58 -12.15 -8.47 5.03
CA CYS A 58 -12.57 -9.85 5.29
C CYS A 58 -12.16 -10.79 4.14
N GLU A 59 -12.37 -10.39 2.88
CA GLU A 59 -11.97 -11.16 1.71
C GLU A 59 -10.46 -11.43 1.68
N HIS A 60 -9.66 -10.38 1.87
CA HIS A 60 -8.19 -10.49 1.86
C HIS A 60 -7.67 -11.31 3.04
N MET A 61 -8.24 -11.15 4.23
CA MET A 61 -7.84 -11.93 5.41
C MET A 61 -8.39 -13.36 5.38
N GLY A 62 -9.38 -13.66 4.53
CA GLY A 62 -10.07 -14.96 4.45
C GLY A 62 -11.00 -15.22 5.62
N LEU A 63 -11.60 -14.15 6.12
CA LEU A 63 -12.59 -14.19 7.18
C LEU A 63 -13.98 -14.30 6.57
N ALA A 64 -14.95 -14.73 7.39
CA ALA A 64 -16.35 -14.62 7.02
C ALA A 64 -16.75 -13.13 6.88
N ASP A 65 -17.69 -12.83 6.00
CA ASP A 65 -18.20 -11.45 5.81
C ASP A 65 -18.73 -10.82 7.11
N THR A 66 -19.19 -11.64 8.06
CA THR A 66 -19.69 -11.19 9.37
C THR A 66 -18.58 -10.89 10.38
N ALA A 67 -17.33 -11.26 10.10
CA ALA A 67 -16.23 -11.15 11.08
C ALA A 67 -15.96 -9.70 11.51
N ALA A 68 -16.12 -8.73 10.61
CA ALA A 68 -15.99 -7.31 10.92
C ALA A 68 -17.16 -6.77 11.76
N GLU A 69 -18.36 -7.36 11.64
CA GLU A 69 -19.50 -7.03 12.51
C GLU A 69 -19.37 -7.66 13.90
N GLU A 70 -18.74 -8.84 13.98
CA GLU A 70 -18.50 -9.60 15.20
C GLU A 70 -17.30 -9.08 16.01
N SER A 71 -16.33 -8.44 15.35
CA SER A 71 -15.11 -7.90 15.97
C SER A 71 -15.01 -6.38 15.80
N THR A 72 -15.48 -5.65 16.82
CA THR A 72 -15.34 -4.17 16.86
C THR A 72 -13.87 -3.73 16.82
N SER A 73 -12.95 -4.49 17.41
CA SER A 73 -11.51 -4.17 17.38
C SER A 73 -10.94 -4.23 15.96
N LEU A 74 -11.33 -5.24 15.17
CA LEU A 74 -10.93 -5.34 13.75
C LEU A 74 -11.49 -4.16 12.95
N ALA A 75 -12.79 -3.88 13.11
CA ALA A 75 -13.45 -2.81 12.39
C ALA A 75 -12.83 -1.44 12.70
N ASP A 76 -12.62 -1.12 13.98
CA ASP A 76 -12.03 0.14 14.42
C ASP A 76 -10.58 0.28 13.97
N PHE A 77 -9.80 -0.81 14.02
CA PHE A 77 -8.42 -0.81 13.56
C PHE A 77 -8.35 -0.53 12.05
N MET A 78 -9.16 -1.24 11.26
CA MET A 78 -9.14 -1.11 9.81
C MET A 78 -9.71 0.22 9.32
N ALA A 79 -10.68 0.81 10.02
CA ALA A 79 -11.17 2.15 9.72
C ALA A 79 -10.09 3.24 9.96
N ARG A 80 -9.28 3.08 11.01
CA ARG A 80 -8.12 3.95 11.28
C ARG A 80 -7.05 3.78 10.22
N ALA A 81 -6.67 2.53 9.93
CA ALA A 81 -5.74 2.19 8.85
C ALA A 81 -6.12 2.86 7.52
N TYR A 82 -7.40 2.80 7.14
CA TYR A 82 -7.89 3.50 5.94
C TYR A 82 -7.60 5.01 5.98
N SER A 83 -7.97 5.66 7.09
CA SER A 83 -7.85 7.10 7.27
C SER A 83 -6.38 7.54 7.29
N ASP A 84 -5.52 6.79 7.99
CA ASP A 84 -4.10 7.08 8.13
C ASP A 84 -3.35 6.86 6.80
N THR A 85 -3.66 5.79 6.06
CA THR A 85 -3.09 5.57 4.71
C THR A 85 -3.50 6.68 3.75
N LEU A 86 -4.78 7.09 3.74
CA LEU A 86 -5.21 8.20 2.90
C LEU A 86 -4.51 9.51 3.27
N ALA A 87 -4.42 9.82 4.56
CA ALA A 87 -3.78 11.05 5.03
C ALA A 87 -2.29 11.11 4.65
N THR A 88 -1.57 10.00 4.72
CA THR A 88 -0.14 9.95 4.34
C THR A 88 0.08 10.04 2.83
N LEU A 89 -0.81 9.47 2.01
CA LEU A 89 -0.80 9.64 0.54
C LEU A 89 -1.09 11.09 0.13
N GLU A 90 -1.95 11.79 0.87
CA GLU A 90 -2.30 13.21 0.64
C GLU A 90 -1.26 14.19 1.23
N ALA A 91 -0.29 13.69 2.01
CA ALA A 91 0.65 14.53 2.75
C ALA A 91 1.66 15.24 1.83
N ALA A 92 1.75 16.56 1.96
CA ALA A 92 2.61 17.39 1.12
C ALA A 92 4.12 17.18 1.38
N ASP A 93 4.48 16.60 2.52
CA ASP A 93 5.86 16.24 2.88
C ASP A 93 6.27 14.86 2.35
N MET A 94 5.41 14.19 1.58
CA MET A 94 5.65 12.87 1.01
C MET A 94 5.97 11.80 2.08
N SER A 95 5.31 11.90 3.24
CA SER A 95 5.53 11.01 4.39
C SER A 95 5.05 9.57 4.20
N PHE A 96 4.31 9.28 3.11
CA PHE A 96 3.85 7.93 2.78
C PHE A 96 5.01 6.93 2.74
N GLN A 97 4.77 5.75 3.30
CA GLN A 97 5.68 4.61 3.32
C GLN A 97 4.87 3.31 3.09
N PRO A 98 5.37 2.38 2.27
CA PRO A 98 4.80 1.04 2.20
C PRO A 98 4.86 0.35 3.57
N LEU A 99 3.85 -0.45 3.89
CA LEU A 99 3.77 -1.20 5.15
C LEU A 99 4.65 -2.44 5.02
N LEU A 100 5.86 -2.39 5.57
CA LEU A 100 6.88 -3.43 5.44
C LEU A 100 7.50 -3.74 6.80
N PRO A 101 8.01 -4.97 7.01
CA PRO A 101 8.83 -5.29 8.17
C PRO A 101 10.15 -4.50 8.14
N ASP A 102 10.75 -4.34 9.31
CA ASP A 102 12.03 -3.65 9.49
C ASP A 102 13.23 -4.59 9.37
N ASP A 103 14.42 -4.06 9.65
CA ASP A 103 15.70 -4.75 9.51
C ASP A 103 15.94 -5.87 10.56
N ASP A 104 15.06 -6.02 11.55
CA ASP A 104 15.04 -7.19 12.44
C ASP A 104 14.56 -8.46 11.71
N TYR A 105 13.89 -8.30 10.55
CA TYR A 105 13.49 -9.40 9.67
C TYR A 105 14.56 -9.69 8.61
N SER A 106 14.65 -10.96 8.18
CA SER A 106 15.61 -11.34 7.13
C SER A 106 15.35 -10.60 5.83
N LEU A 107 16.40 -10.44 5.02
CA LEU A 107 16.30 -9.82 3.70
C LEU A 107 15.20 -10.47 2.85
N ASP A 108 15.14 -11.81 2.82
CA ASP A 108 14.09 -12.55 2.11
C ASP A 108 12.69 -12.26 2.63
N GLN A 109 12.50 -12.13 3.95
CA GLN A 109 11.19 -11.80 4.54
C GLN A 109 10.75 -10.39 4.14
N ARG A 110 11.66 -9.41 4.16
CA ARG A 110 11.38 -8.04 3.71
C ARG A 110 11.12 -7.97 2.20
N LEU A 111 11.86 -8.72 1.39
CA LEU A 111 11.63 -8.82 -0.05
C LEU A 111 10.26 -9.45 -0.35
N GLN A 112 9.90 -10.53 0.34
CA GLN A 112 8.58 -11.16 0.22
C GLN A 112 7.45 -10.20 0.61
N ALA A 113 7.63 -9.42 1.68
CA ALA A 113 6.66 -8.40 2.09
C ALA A 113 6.51 -7.29 1.04
N LEU A 114 7.61 -6.85 0.43
CA LEU A 114 7.60 -5.88 -0.66
C LEU A 114 6.88 -6.43 -1.90
N SER A 115 7.22 -7.64 -2.33
CA SER A 115 6.55 -8.31 -3.44
C SER A 115 5.06 -8.49 -3.16
N ALA A 116 4.68 -8.84 -1.93
CA ALA A 116 3.28 -8.90 -1.50
C ALA A 116 2.58 -7.53 -1.54
N TRP A 117 3.26 -6.47 -1.08
CA TRP A 117 2.74 -5.11 -1.15
C TRP A 117 2.49 -4.67 -2.59
N ILE A 118 3.43 -4.94 -3.50
CA ILE A 118 3.31 -4.59 -4.93
C ILE A 118 2.16 -5.36 -5.57
N ARG A 119 2.03 -6.67 -5.30
CA ARG A 119 0.90 -7.49 -5.82
C ARG A 119 -0.44 -6.89 -5.39
N GLY A 120 -0.59 -6.57 -4.11
CA GLY A 120 -1.78 -5.90 -3.60
C GLY A 120 -2.02 -4.56 -4.28
N PHE A 121 -0.98 -3.72 -4.40
CA PHE A 121 -1.09 -2.40 -5.06
C PHE A 121 -1.59 -2.50 -6.50
N LEU A 122 -1.02 -3.42 -7.28
CA LEU A 122 -1.43 -3.67 -8.67
C LEU A 122 -2.86 -4.20 -8.76
N GLU A 123 -3.26 -5.12 -7.88
CA GLU A 123 -4.64 -5.61 -7.79
C GLU A 123 -5.62 -4.46 -7.47
N GLY A 124 -5.30 -3.66 -6.46
CA GLY A 124 -6.10 -2.52 -6.05
C GLY A 124 -6.30 -1.50 -7.17
N MET A 125 -5.22 -1.19 -7.91
CA MET A 125 -5.32 -0.32 -9.08
C MET A 125 -6.18 -0.92 -10.19
N ALA A 126 -5.98 -2.20 -10.51
CA ALA A 126 -6.71 -2.87 -11.59
C ALA A 126 -8.23 -2.86 -11.37
N LEU A 127 -8.67 -2.98 -10.11
CA LEU A 127 -10.08 -2.98 -9.74
C LEU A 127 -10.77 -1.61 -9.89
N VAL A 128 -10.02 -0.51 -9.80
CA VAL A 128 -10.54 0.85 -9.96
C VAL A 128 -10.44 1.31 -11.41
N SER A 129 -9.26 1.15 -11.99
CA SER A 129 -8.94 1.69 -13.31
C SER A 129 -9.45 0.80 -14.45
N GLY A 130 -9.72 -0.50 -14.22
CA GLY A 130 -10.32 -1.39 -15.21
C GLY A 130 -9.67 -1.28 -16.59
N SER A 131 -10.45 -1.00 -17.64
CA SER A 131 -9.95 -0.79 -19.01
C SER A 131 -9.26 0.58 -19.23
N ALA A 132 -9.41 1.54 -18.33
CA ALA A 132 -8.80 2.87 -18.44
C ALA A 132 -7.28 2.86 -18.17
N LEU A 133 -6.74 1.78 -17.59
CA LEU A 133 -5.30 1.53 -17.51
C LEU A 133 -4.62 1.59 -18.89
N GLY A 134 -5.29 1.13 -19.95
CA GLY A 134 -4.76 1.18 -21.32
C GLY A 134 -4.62 2.61 -21.87
N SER A 135 -5.27 3.58 -21.23
CA SER A 135 -5.17 5.02 -21.54
C SER A 135 -4.33 5.81 -20.53
N ALA A 136 -3.68 5.12 -19.59
CA ALA A 136 -2.79 5.77 -18.63
C ALA A 136 -1.60 6.46 -19.34
N PRO A 137 -1.03 7.52 -18.74
CA PRO A 137 0.22 8.11 -19.20
C PRO A 137 1.30 7.04 -19.38
N GLU A 138 2.20 7.26 -20.34
CA GLU A 138 3.29 6.31 -20.63
C GLU A 138 4.13 5.98 -19.39
N GLU A 139 4.50 7.00 -18.63
CA GLU A 139 5.26 6.85 -17.38
C GLU A 139 4.55 5.94 -16.35
N ILE A 140 3.22 6.00 -16.27
CA ILE A 140 2.46 5.13 -15.37
C ILE A 140 2.40 3.70 -15.90
N ARG A 141 2.34 3.51 -17.22
CA ARG A 141 2.38 2.17 -17.82
C ARG A 141 3.73 1.50 -17.61
N GLU A 142 4.82 2.24 -17.83
CA GLU A 142 6.19 1.76 -17.58
C GLU A 142 6.40 1.41 -16.10
N LEU A 143 5.95 2.29 -15.18
CA LEU A 143 5.97 1.98 -13.75
C LEU A 143 5.23 0.68 -13.42
N ILE A 144 4.06 0.45 -14.02
CA ILE A 144 3.30 -0.78 -13.78
C ILE A 144 4.04 -2.01 -14.30
N GLU A 145 4.67 -1.92 -15.47
CA GLU A 145 5.49 -3.00 -16.03
C GLU A 145 6.67 -3.32 -15.10
N ASP A 146 7.35 -2.30 -14.57
CA ASP A 146 8.43 -2.46 -13.60
C ASP A 146 7.95 -3.09 -12.30
N LEU A 147 6.84 -2.60 -11.74
CA LEU A 147 6.24 -3.16 -10.54
C LEU A 147 5.84 -4.63 -10.73
N VAL A 148 5.30 -4.98 -11.90
CA VAL A 148 5.02 -6.38 -12.25
C VAL A 148 6.32 -7.19 -12.22
N ALA A 149 7.39 -6.72 -12.87
CA ALA A 149 8.67 -7.41 -12.89
C ALA A 149 9.26 -7.60 -11.48
N ILE A 150 9.25 -6.55 -10.66
CA ILE A 150 9.75 -6.59 -9.28
C ILE A 150 8.93 -7.58 -8.44
N SER A 151 7.60 -7.61 -8.60
CA SER A 151 6.73 -8.52 -7.83
C SER A 151 6.97 -10.00 -8.09
N GLN A 152 7.65 -10.36 -9.19
CA GLN A 152 8.02 -11.74 -9.51
C GLN A 152 9.33 -12.18 -8.87
N VAL A 153 10.07 -11.26 -8.22
CA VAL A 153 11.26 -11.60 -7.46
C VAL A 153 10.82 -12.20 -6.11
N SER A 154 11.25 -13.43 -5.85
CA SER A 154 10.79 -14.21 -4.69
C SER A 154 11.87 -14.43 -3.62
N GLU A 155 13.15 -14.28 -3.98
CA GLU A 155 14.30 -14.58 -3.12
C GLU A 155 15.45 -13.62 -3.48
N ALA A 156 16.24 -13.22 -2.49
CA ALA A 156 17.46 -12.45 -2.73
C ALA A 156 18.57 -13.35 -3.32
N GLU A 157 19.49 -12.75 -4.07
CA GLU A 157 20.62 -13.49 -4.64
C GLU A 157 21.60 -13.95 -3.56
N ASP A 158 21.86 -13.08 -2.59
CA ASP A 158 22.61 -13.35 -1.37
C ASP A 158 22.17 -12.40 -0.23
N ASP A 159 22.75 -12.58 0.95
CA ASP A 159 22.56 -11.72 2.12
C ASP A 159 23.77 -10.78 2.28
N SER A 160 24.05 -10.01 1.21
CA SER A 160 25.14 -9.03 1.18
C SER A 160 24.66 -7.61 1.43
N ASP A 161 25.59 -6.74 1.84
CA ASP A 161 25.35 -5.28 1.93
C ASP A 161 24.86 -4.69 0.59
N GLU A 162 25.21 -5.31 -0.54
CA GLU A 162 24.74 -4.91 -1.87
C GLU A 162 23.25 -5.23 -2.05
N SER A 163 22.80 -6.41 -1.66
CA SER A 163 21.39 -6.79 -1.74
C SER A 163 20.52 -5.99 -0.76
N GLU A 164 21.04 -5.63 0.42
CA GLU A 164 20.38 -4.71 1.36
C GLU A 164 20.18 -3.31 0.75
N GLN A 165 21.22 -2.79 0.08
CA GLN A 165 21.16 -1.52 -0.62
C GLN A 165 20.16 -1.57 -1.78
N GLN A 166 20.15 -2.67 -2.56
CA GLN A 166 19.19 -2.87 -3.64
C GLN A 166 17.75 -2.90 -3.14
N LEU A 167 17.45 -3.62 -2.04
CA LEU A 167 16.12 -3.64 -1.47
C LEU A 167 15.66 -2.24 -1.03
N THR A 168 16.56 -1.46 -0.44
CA THR A 168 16.28 -0.08 -0.04
C THR A 168 15.93 0.79 -1.25
N GLU A 169 16.69 0.67 -2.34
CA GLU A 169 16.46 1.42 -3.58
C GLU A 169 15.14 1.03 -4.25
N ILE A 170 14.84 -0.27 -4.34
CA ILE A 170 13.59 -0.76 -4.91
C ILE A 170 12.41 -0.30 -4.05
N THR A 171 12.53 -0.33 -2.72
CA THR A 171 11.48 0.14 -1.81
C THR A 171 11.19 1.62 -2.02
N GLU A 172 12.22 2.46 -2.17
CA GLU A 172 12.03 3.88 -2.49
C GLU A 172 11.44 4.10 -3.89
N TYR A 173 11.85 3.31 -4.89
CA TYR A 173 11.24 3.36 -6.22
C TYR A 173 9.74 3.06 -6.18
N VAL A 174 9.35 1.99 -5.47
CA VAL A 174 7.95 1.59 -5.29
C VAL A 174 7.15 2.68 -4.55
N ARG A 175 7.73 3.27 -3.50
CA ARG A 175 7.11 4.36 -2.74
C ARG A 175 6.86 5.60 -3.59
N LEU A 176 7.85 6.03 -4.35
CA LEU A 176 7.72 7.19 -5.25
C LEU A 176 6.75 6.90 -6.40
N GLY A 177 6.75 5.68 -6.94
CA GLY A 177 5.79 5.24 -7.94
C GLY A 177 4.34 5.31 -7.43
N ALA A 178 4.08 4.83 -6.22
CA ALA A 178 2.75 4.91 -5.60
C ALA A 178 2.27 6.36 -5.44
N LEU A 179 3.16 7.26 -5.01
CA LEU A 179 2.87 8.69 -4.89
C LEU A 179 2.64 9.36 -6.25
N ALA A 180 3.40 8.97 -7.28
CA ALA A 180 3.22 9.47 -8.65
C ALA A 180 1.86 9.07 -9.21
N VAL A 181 1.47 7.80 -9.07
CA VAL A 181 0.12 7.31 -9.42
C VAL A 181 -0.95 8.10 -8.68
N PHE A 182 -0.81 8.24 -7.35
CA PHE A 182 -1.78 8.98 -6.55
C PHE A 182 -1.95 10.41 -7.05
N THR A 183 -0.83 11.11 -7.30
CA THR A 183 -0.82 12.49 -7.80
C THR A 183 -1.52 12.62 -9.15
N GLU A 184 -1.28 11.68 -10.06
CA GLU A 184 -1.89 11.67 -11.40
C GLU A 184 -3.42 11.51 -11.34
N TYR A 185 -3.91 10.52 -10.60
CA TYR A 185 -5.34 10.19 -10.60
C TYR A 185 -6.17 10.93 -9.55
N ASN A 186 -5.54 11.61 -8.58
CA ASN A 186 -6.23 12.42 -7.56
C ASN A 186 -6.07 13.93 -7.76
N ALA A 187 -5.47 14.38 -8.87
CA ALA A 187 -5.36 15.81 -9.18
C ALA A 187 -6.75 16.48 -9.22
N PRO A 188 -6.90 17.68 -8.61
CA PRO A 188 -8.17 18.41 -8.66
C PRO A 188 -8.54 18.72 -10.11
N LYS A 189 -9.76 18.36 -10.51
CA LYS A 189 -10.26 18.65 -11.86
C LYS A 189 -10.15 20.17 -12.12
N PRO A 190 -9.59 20.60 -13.28
CA PRO A 190 -9.53 22.02 -13.61
C PRO A 190 -10.93 22.63 -13.54
N THR A 191 -11.10 23.65 -12.70
CA THR A 191 -12.36 24.40 -12.68
C THR A 191 -12.46 25.18 -13.99
N ALA A 192 -13.47 24.87 -14.81
CA ALA A 192 -13.69 25.57 -16.06
C ALA A 192 -13.78 27.09 -15.80
N PRO A 193 -13.10 27.94 -16.60
CA PRO A 193 -13.17 29.38 -16.39
C PRO A 193 -14.62 29.82 -16.57
N LYS A 194 -15.16 30.52 -15.57
CA LYS A 194 -16.45 31.22 -15.71
C LYS A 194 -16.33 32.21 -16.86
N THR A 195 -16.83 31.86 -18.04
CA THR A 195 -17.09 32.83 -19.10
C THR A 195 -18.19 33.76 -18.59
N LEU A 196 -17.79 34.97 -18.19
CA LEU A 196 -18.71 36.07 -17.95
C LEU A 196 -19.36 36.44 -19.29
N HIS A 197 -20.66 36.19 -19.41
CA HIS A 197 -21.53 36.73 -20.46
C HIS A 197 -22.32 37.91 -19.92
#